data_AF-L0P1Z4-F1
#
_entry.id   AF-L0P1Z4-F1
#
_cell.length_a   1.000
_cell.length_b   1.000
_cell.length_c   1.000
_cell.angle_alpha   90.00
_cell.angle_beta   90.00
_cell.angle_gamma   90.00
#
_symmetry.space_group_name_H-M   'P 1'
#
loop_
_entity.id
_entity.type
_entity.pdbx_description
1 polymer ?
#
loop_
_entity_poly.entity_id
_entity_poly.type
_entity_poly.pdbx_seq_one_letter_code
_entity_poly.pdbx_strand_id
1 'polypeptide(L)'
;MAMATAVLAAAAAVVAATDGAGPRSYLTSWGGPGCTTSKGHMSSVGSCGCNHIRFHGGHEFNFRGEKATLYTKPGCAGTPYQVFEDTQACGDFGWHSIHIDC
;
A
#
# COMPACT_ATOMS: atom_id res chain seq x y z
N MET A 1 -43.33 28.11 -34.14
CA MET A 1 -41.98 28.00 -33.58
C MET A 1 -42.07 27.43 -32.17
N ALA A 2 -41.01 26.73 -31.76
CA ALA A 2 -40.71 26.20 -30.42
C ALA A 2 -41.35 24.85 -30.05
N MET A 3 -40.63 23.87 -29.50
CA MET A 3 -39.19 23.57 -29.38
C MET A 3 -39.18 22.07 -29.03
N ALA A 4 -38.54 21.22 -29.84
CA ALA A 4 -38.41 19.79 -29.54
C ALA A 4 -37.36 19.60 -28.43
N THR A 5 -37.77 19.13 -27.27
CA THR A 5 -36.88 18.82 -26.14
C THR A 5 -36.34 17.39 -26.30
N ALA A 6 -35.13 17.28 -26.83
CA ALA A 6 -34.37 16.04 -26.82
C ALA A 6 -33.85 15.77 -25.40
N VAL A 7 -34.36 14.72 -24.74
CA VAL A 7 -33.82 14.26 -23.45
C VAL A 7 -32.59 13.39 -23.74
N LEU A 8 -31.41 13.99 -23.59
CA LEU A 8 -30.14 13.27 -23.62
C LEU A 8 -30.00 12.46 -22.32
N ALA A 9 -30.25 11.16 -22.40
CA ALA A 9 -29.91 10.22 -21.32
C ALA A 9 -28.40 10.01 -21.30
N ALA A 10 -27.70 10.70 -20.40
CA ALA A 10 -26.29 10.45 -20.13
C ALA A 10 -26.17 9.11 -19.37
N ALA A 11 -25.73 8.06 -20.06
CA ALA A 11 -25.34 6.81 -19.42
C ALA A 11 -24.04 7.04 -18.64
N ALA A 12 -24.14 7.27 -17.33
CA ALA A 12 -23.00 7.25 -16.44
C ALA A 12 -22.51 5.81 -16.29
N ALA A 13 -21.48 5.43 -17.06
CA ALA A 13 -20.73 4.22 -16.80
C ALA A 13 -19.95 4.42 -15.49
N VAL A 14 -20.53 3.96 -14.38
CA VAL A 14 -19.81 3.84 -13.12
C VAL A 14 -18.84 2.68 -13.31
N VAL A 15 -17.59 3.02 -13.65
CA VAL A 15 -16.49 2.05 -13.58
C VAL A 15 -16.28 1.78 -12.09
N ALA A 16 -16.97 0.76 -11.57
CA ALA A 16 -16.63 0.21 -10.29
C ALA A 16 -15.21 -0.36 -10.44
N ALA A 17 -14.22 0.37 -9.94
CA ALA A 17 -12.92 -0.22 -9.66
C ALA A 17 -13.21 -1.39 -8.72
N THR A 18 -13.13 -2.61 -9.23
CA THR A 18 -13.13 -3.79 -8.37
C THR A 18 -11.77 -3.79 -7.68
N ASP A 19 -11.65 -3.02 -6.61
CA ASP A 19 -10.60 -3.25 -5.63
C ASP A 19 -10.81 -4.69 -5.15
N GLY A 20 -10.01 -5.61 -5.68
CA GLY A 20 -10.10 -7.04 -5.37
C GLY A 20 -10.24 -7.22 -3.85
N ALA A 21 -11.45 -7.60 -3.42
CA ALA A 21 -11.91 -7.53 -2.04
C ALA A 21 -11.43 -8.72 -1.19
N GLY A 22 -10.22 -9.20 -1.43
CA GLY A 22 -9.47 -10.04 -0.50
C GLY A 22 -8.50 -9.17 0.31
N PRO A 23 -8.10 -9.58 1.53
CA PRO A 23 -6.99 -8.91 2.18
C PRO A 23 -5.75 -9.09 1.29
N ARG A 24 -5.22 -7.99 0.75
CA ARG A 24 -3.97 -7.98 -0.04
C ARG A 24 -2.75 -8.02 0.87
N SER A 25 -1.58 -8.36 0.34
CA SER A 25 -0.33 -8.15 1.08
C SER A 25 -0.19 -6.68 1.49
N TYR A 26 0.31 -6.41 2.69
CA TYR A 26 0.53 -5.05 3.17
C TYR A 26 1.71 -4.98 4.11
N LEU A 27 2.32 -3.80 4.20
CA LEU A 27 3.35 -3.49 5.18
C LEU A 27 2.82 -2.51 6.21
N THR A 28 2.92 -2.87 7.47
CA THR A 28 2.73 -2.00 8.61
C THR A 28 4.09 -1.51 9.12
N SER A 29 4.15 -0.23 9.49
CA SER A 29 5.34 0.42 10.03
C SER A 29 5.00 1.24 11.27
N TRP A 30 5.92 1.28 12.25
CA TRP A 30 5.76 2.01 13.51
C TRP A 30 6.83 3.08 13.68
N GLY A 31 6.45 4.23 14.23
CA GLY A 31 7.32 5.38 14.47
C GLY A 31 8.01 5.39 15.83
N GLY A 32 7.52 4.58 16.79
CA GLY A 32 8.19 4.35 18.07
C GLY A 32 9.26 3.26 17.96
N PRO A 33 10.10 3.08 18.99
CA PRO A 33 11.04 1.98 19.02
C PRO A 33 10.30 0.64 18.95
N GLY A 34 10.66 -0.17 17.96
CA GLY A 34 10.05 -1.45 17.65
C GLY A 34 8.60 -1.37 17.19
N CYS A 35 7.89 -2.49 17.31
CA CYS A 35 6.49 -2.61 16.89
C CYS A 35 5.53 -2.15 18.02
N THR A 36 5.74 -0.95 18.58
CA THR A 36 4.94 -0.45 19.70
C THR A 36 4.01 0.68 19.30
N THR A 37 2.73 0.56 19.68
CA THR A 37 1.73 1.62 19.48
C THR A 37 1.55 2.50 20.71
N SER A 38 1.96 2.01 21.89
CA SER A 38 1.78 2.70 23.18
C SER A 38 2.51 4.04 23.30
N LYS A 39 3.53 4.27 22.45
CA LYS A 39 4.34 5.51 22.43
C LYS A 39 4.62 6.04 21.02
N GLY A 40 3.97 5.51 19.98
CA GLY A 40 4.32 5.81 18.60
C GLY A 40 3.15 5.72 17.62
N HIS A 41 3.29 6.40 16.49
CA HIS A 41 2.35 6.32 15.37
C HIS A 41 2.56 5.04 14.55
N MET A 42 1.50 4.55 13.91
CA MET A 42 1.53 3.39 13.01
C MET A 42 0.97 3.80 11.64
N SER A 43 1.52 3.23 10.56
CA SER A 43 1.02 3.40 9.20
C SER A 43 1.13 2.10 8.43
N SER A 44 0.08 1.75 7.69
CA SER A 44 0.05 0.58 6.81
C SER A 44 -0.09 0.99 5.35
N VAL A 45 0.58 0.26 4.45
CA VAL A 45 0.51 0.43 3.00
C VAL A 45 0.26 -0.92 2.33
N GLY A 46 -0.73 -0.98 1.45
CA GLY A 46 -1.18 -2.22 0.80
C GLY A 46 -1.74 -2.01 -0.61
N SER A 47 -1.60 -0.81 -1.17
CA SER A 47 -2.03 -0.52 -2.54
C SER A 47 -1.06 -1.15 -3.54
N CYS A 48 -1.56 -1.57 -4.70
CA CYS A 48 -0.72 -2.12 -5.76
C CYS A 48 0.28 -1.08 -6.28
N GLY A 49 1.42 -1.55 -6.77
CA GLY A 49 2.49 -0.68 -7.23
C GLY A 49 3.29 -0.07 -6.08
N CYS A 50 3.88 1.10 -6.32
CA CYS A 50 4.86 1.70 -5.40
C CYS A 50 4.21 2.52 -4.29
N ASN A 51 4.59 2.25 -3.04
CA ASN A 51 4.12 2.94 -1.85
C ASN A 51 5.29 3.43 -1.01
N HIS A 52 5.09 4.58 -0.34
CA HIS A 52 6.06 5.13 0.58
C HIS A 52 5.86 4.58 1.99
N ILE A 53 6.95 4.15 2.63
CA ILE A 53 6.96 3.76 4.03
C ILE A 53 7.15 5.03 4.87
N ARG A 54 6.27 5.25 5.85
CA ARG A 54 6.26 6.50 6.64
C ARG A 54 7.10 6.45 7.90
N PHE A 55 7.21 5.27 8.51
CA PHE A 55 7.86 5.10 9.79
C PHE A 55 8.93 4.03 9.74
N HIS A 56 9.95 4.16 10.59
CA HIS A 56 11.18 3.37 10.48
C HIS A 56 11.61 2.70 11.80
N GLY A 57 10.80 2.74 12.86
CA GLY A 57 11.13 2.16 14.16
C GLY A 57 10.85 0.66 14.29
N GLY A 58 10.01 0.12 13.40
CA GLY A 58 9.73 -1.29 13.24
C GLY A 58 8.80 -1.52 12.05
N HIS A 59 8.78 -2.73 11.51
CA HIS A 59 7.87 -3.11 10.43
C HIS A 59 7.37 -4.55 10.53
N GLU A 60 6.25 -4.78 9.87
CA GLU A 60 5.64 -6.08 9.69
C GLU A 60 5.06 -6.13 8.28
N PHE A 61 5.51 -7.09 7.47
CA PHE A 61 4.89 -7.41 6.19
C PHE A 61 3.98 -8.61 6.38
N ASN A 62 2.72 -8.45 6.03
CA ASN A 62 1.72 -9.50 6.01
C ASN A 62 1.55 -9.98 4.56
N PHE A 63 1.89 -11.22 4.29
CA PHE A 63 1.77 -11.83 2.97
C PHE A 63 0.37 -12.42 2.79
N ARG A 64 -0.32 -12.02 1.72
CA ARG A 64 -1.65 -12.55 1.38
C ARG A 64 -1.73 -13.17 -0.02
N GLY A 65 -0.59 -13.33 -0.68
CA GLY A 65 -0.47 -13.93 -2.02
C GLY A 65 0.30 -13.04 -2.99
N GLU A 66 0.28 -11.72 -2.79
CA GLU A 66 1.06 -10.78 -3.58
C GLU A 66 2.49 -10.71 -3.07
N LYS A 67 3.45 -10.95 -3.98
CA LYS A 67 4.86 -10.68 -3.70
C LYS A 67 5.05 -9.18 -3.54
N ALA A 68 6.03 -8.79 -2.75
CA ALA A 68 6.42 -7.40 -2.66
C ALA A 68 7.94 -7.23 -2.71
N THR A 69 8.38 -6.06 -3.13
CA THR A 69 9.78 -5.66 -3.14
C THR A 69 9.97 -4.43 -2.28
N LEU A 70 10.83 -4.53 -1.26
CA LEU A 70 11.26 -3.42 -0.41
C LEU A 70 12.46 -2.72 -1.02
N TYR A 71 12.56 -1.41 -0.79
CA TYR A 71 13.57 -0.56 -1.42
C TYR A 71 14.20 0.38 -0.41
N THR A 72 15.52 0.58 -0.53
CA THR A 72 16.29 1.47 0.37
C THR A 72 16.11 2.97 0.09
N LYS A 73 15.37 3.35 -0.96
CA LYS A 73 15.03 4.74 -1.26
C LYS A 73 13.53 4.90 -1.48
N PRO A 74 12.98 6.12 -1.34
CA PRO A 74 11.60 6.42 -1.76
C PRO A 74 11.39 6.16 -3.26
N GLY A 75 10.14 5.92 -3.66
CA GLY A 75 9.78 5.77 -5.09
C GLY A 75 10.27 4.47 -5.74
N CYS A 76 10.40 3.40 -4.96
CA CYS A 76 10.81 2.07 -5.41
C CYS A 76 12.15 2.05 -6.14
N ALA A 77 13.12 2.76 -5.56
CA ALA A 77 14.47 2.94 -6.07
C ALA A 77 15.53 2.44 -5.07
N GLY A 78 16.76 2.26 -5.55
CA GLY A 78 17.85 1.74 -4.72
C GLY A 78 17.88 0.21 -4.69
N THR A 79 18.40 -0.37 -3.62
CA THR A 79 18.62 -1.82 -3.51
C THR A 79 17.28 -2.52 -3.27
N PRO A 80 16.86 -3.44 -4.17
CA PRO A 80 15.63 -4.20 -3.99
C PRO A 80 15.84 -5.39 -3.05
N TYR A 81 14.81 -5.70 -2.26
CA TYR A 81 14.73 -6.92 -1.46
C TYR A 81 13.32 -7.51 -1.55
N GLN A 82 13.19 -8.72 -2.09
CA GLN A 82 11.89 -9.37 -2.26
C GLN A 82 11.42 -10.01 -0.95
N VAL A 83 10.14 -9.86 -0.66
CA VAL A 83 9.43 -10.49 0.44
C VAL A 83 8.18 -11.20 -0.10
N PHE A 84 7.97 -12.42 0.38
CA PHE A 84 6.91 -13.32 -0.09
C PHE A 84 6.39 -14.23 1.03
N GLU A 85 6.62 -13.84 2.27
CA GLU A 85 6.16 -14.50 3.49
C GLU A 85 5.95 -13.46 4.58
N ASP A 86 5.22 -13.82 5.63
CA ASP A 86 5.04 -12.93 6.78
C ASP A 86 6.40 -12.64 7.43
N THR A 87 6.72 -11.36 7.60
CA THR A 87 7.98 -10.95 8.24
C THR A 87 7.72 -9.85 9.23
N GLN A 88 8.41 -9.88 10.37
CA GLN A 88 8.31 -8.85 11.39
C GLN A 88 9.70 -8.53 11.92
N ALA A 89 10.04 -7.25 11.97
CA ALA A 89 11.22 -6.76 12.66
C ALA A 89 10.87 -5.55 13.51
N CYS A 90 10.99 -5.72 14.83
CA CYS A 90 10.71 -4.68 15.81
C CYS A 90 11.98 -3.91 16.21
N GLY A 91 12.78 -3.56 15.21
CA GLY A 91 13.89 -2.62 15.34
C GLY A 91 13.93 -1.71 14.12
N ASP A 92 14.80 -0.71 14.19
CA ASP A 92 14.95 0.24 13.09
C ASP A 92 15.33 -0.48 11.79
N PHE A 93 14.82 -0.01 10.65
CA PHE A 93 15.05 -0.65 9.35
C PHE A 93 15.25 0.38 8.23
N GLY A 94 15.97 -0.03 7.18
CA GLY A 94 16.43 0.86 6.11
C GLY A 94 15.53 0.94 4.88
N TRP A 95 14.29 0.44 4.93
CA TRP A 95 13.38 0.45 3.80
C TRP A 95 12.53 1.71 3.78
N HIS A 96 12.44 2.38 2.63
CA HIS A 96 11.74 3.65 2.44
C HIS A 96 10.55 3.56 1.48
N SER A 97 10.48 2.49 0.67
CA SER A 97 9.31 2.22 -0.16
C SER A 97 9.13 0.72 -0.38
N ILE A 98 7.92 0.35 -0.80
CA ILE A 98 7.52 -1.01 -1.12
C ILE A 98 6.74 -1.02 -2.44
N HIS A 99 7.07 -1.96 -3.33
CA HIS A 99 6.27 -2.29 -4.50
C HIS A 99 5.48 -3.56 -4.22
N ILE A 100 4.16 -3.56 -4.42
CA ILE A 100 3.31 -4.75 -4.26
C ILE A 100 2.84 -5.20 -5.64
N ASP A 101 3.19 -6.44 -5.98
CA ASP A 101 2.87 -7.09 -7.25
C ASP A 101 1.45 -7.67 -7.20
N CYS A 102 0.49 -6.84 -7.62
CA CYS A 102 -0.85 -7.24 -8.02
C CYS A 102 -0.88 -7.41 -9.56
#